data_AF-A0A2S9J4Q0-F1
#
_entry.id   AF-A0A2S9J4Q0-F1
#
_cell.length_a   1.000
_cell.length_b   1.000
_cell.length_c   1.000
_cell.angle_alpha   90.00
_cell.angle_beta   90.00
_cell.angle_gamma   90.00
#
_symmetry.space_group_name_H-M   'P 1'
#
loop_
_entity.id
_entity.type
_entity.pdbx_description
1 polymer ?
#
loop_
_entity_poly.entity_id
_entity_poly.type
_entity_poly.pdbx_seq_one_letter_code
_entity_poly.pdbx_strand_id
1 'polypeptide(L)' 'MGETVTNQAMFWAYNKKGRLTHTGSDPGFFAVISIDLKTNIGRIVLINANIDTHDNQKLIKDLRLISENLENFVSK' A
#
# COMPACT_ATOMS: atom_id res chain seq x y z
N MET A 1 -8.78 5.09 -21.65
CA MET A 1 -8.44 6.46 -21.18
C MET A 1 -7.24 6.32 -20.26
N GLY A 2 -6.17 7.07 -20.54
CA GLY A 2 -4.79 6.66 -20.28
C GLY A 2 -4.38 6.53 -18.81
N GLU A 3 -3.89 5.35 -18.44
CA GLU A 3 -3.09 5.19 -17.23
C GLU A 3 -1.65 5.63 -17.52
N THR A 4 -1.21 6.63 -16.78
CA THR A 4 0.15 7.16 -16.86
C THR A 4 1.09 6.16 -16.20
N VAL A 5 2.12 5.76 -16.96
CA VAL A 5 3.15 4.81 -16.53
C VAL A 5 3.73 5.27 -15.20
N THR A 6 3.49 4.47 -14.15
CA THR A 6 4.05 4.67 -12.82
C THR A 6 5.57 4.51 -12.95
N ASN A 7 6.34 5.48 -12.47
CA ASN A 7 7.80 5.42 -12.54
C ASN A 7 8.26 4.24 -11.65
N GLN A 8 8.52 3.08 -12.26
CA GLN A 8 8.94 1.87 -11.57
C GLN A 8 10.47 1.93 -11.39
N ALA A 9 10.93 2.40 -10.24
CA ALA A 9 12.32 2.23 -9.86
C ALA A 9 12.47 0.80 -9.33
N MET A 10 13.17 -0.10 -10.05
CA MET A 10 13.44 -1.51 -9.71
C MET A 10 12.51 -2.09 -8.64
N PHE A 11 11.33 -2.59 -9.05
CA PHE A 11 10.30 -3.23 -8.21
C PHE A 11 9.46 -2.30 -7.32
N TRP A 12 9.75 -1.01 -7.21
CA TRP A 12 8.95 -0.06 -6.43
C TRP A 12 8.07 0.84 -7.30
N ALA A 13 6.80 0.96 -6.93
CA ALA A 13 5.92 1.98 -7.47
C ALA A 13 6.17 3.32 -6.76
N TYR A 14 6.51 4.36 -7.52
CA TYR A 14 6.63 5.71 -7.00
C TYR A 14 5.43 6.58 -7.40
N ASN A 15 4.82 7.28 -6.43
CA ASN A 15 3.69 8.17 -6.70
C ASN A 15 4.05 9.66 -6.59
N LYS A 16 3.18 10.53 -7.13
CA LYS A 16 3.36 12.00 -7.10
C LYS A 16 3.40 12.59 -5.68
N LYS A 17 2.95 11.85 -4.66
CA LYS A 17 2.98 12.31 -3.25
C LYS A 17 4.37 12.11 -2.62
N GLY A 18 5.30 11.41 -3.26
CA GLY A 18 6.63 11.12 -2.72
C GLY A 18 6.72 9.77 -2.01
N ARG A 19 5.82 8.83 -2.33
CA ARG A 19 5.77 7.52 -1.70
C ARG A 19 6.30 6.44 -2.63
N LEU A 20 7.16 5.59 -2.09
CA LEU A 20 7.58 4.31 -2.67
C LEU A 20 6.71 3.20 -2.07
N THR A 21 6.17 2.32 -2.90
CA THR A 21 5.37 1.16 -2.46
C THR A 21 5.79 -0.10 -3.20
N HIS A 22 5.80 -1.23 -2.51
CA HIS A 22 5.90 -2.56 -3.12
C HIS A 22 4.87 -3.50 -2.47
N THR A 23 4.33 -4.41 -3.26
CA THR A 23 3.31 -5.36 -2.83
C THR A 23 3.70 -6.77 -3.23
N GLY A 24 3.44 -7.75 -2.36
CA GLY A 24 3.65 -9.17 -2.62
C GLY A 24 2.43 -9.97 -2.18
N SER A 25 2.14 -11.05 -2.88
CA SER A 25 1.01 -11.93 -2.57
C SER A 25 1.39 -13.38 -2.80
N ASP A 26 0.98 -14.23 -1.88
CA ASP A 26 1.00 -15.68 -1.97
C ASP A 26 -0.36 -16.24 -1.52
N PRO A 27 -0.72 -17.49 -1.82
CA PRO A 27 -1.95 -18.07 -1.30
C PRO A 27 -2.01 -18.03 0.23
N GLY A 28 -3.02 -17.33 0.77
CA GLY A 28 -3.25 -17.10 2.18
C GLY A 28 -2.55 -15.86 2.74
N PHE A 29 -1.78 -15.12 1.93
CA PHE A 29 -0.94 -14.03 2.43
C PHE A 29 -0.81 -12.85 1.47
N PHE A 30 -0.88 -11.65 2.03
CA PHE A 30 -0.60 -10.42 1.31
C PHE A 30 0.24 -9.46 2.13
N ALA A 31 1.22 -8.83 1.48
CA ALA A 31 2.09 -7.85 2.09
C ALA A 31 2.13 -6.55 1.28
N VAL A 32 2.15 -5.44 2.01
CA VAL A 32 2.44 -4.10 1.46
C VAL A 32 3.55 -3.48 2.28
N ILE A 33 4.57 -2.97 1.61
CA ILE A 33 5.57 -2.09 2.18
C ILE A 33 5.47 -0.72 1.51
N SER A 34 5.55 0.34 2.31
CA SER A 34 5.61 1.71 1.79
C SER A 34 6.52 2.61 2.58
N ILE A 35 7.15 3.56 1.90
CA ILE A 35 8.03 4.57 2.49
C ILE A 35 7.60 5.93 1.97
N ASP A 36 7.26 6.84 2.87
CA ASP A 36 6.98 8.23 2.56
C ASP A 36 8.27 9.06 2.72
N LEU A 37 8.85 9.48 1.60
CA LEU A 37 10.15 10.18 1.59
C LEU A 37 10.07 11.61 2.13
N LYS A 38 8.88 12.19 2.27
CA LYS A 38 8.71 13.53 2.84
C LYS A 38 8.67 13.51 4.36
N THR A 39 8.00 12.52 4.91
CA THR A 39 7.84 12.36 6.36
C THR A 39 8.87 11.43 6.99
N ASN A 40 9.63 10.70 6.17
CA ASN A 40 10.54 9.62 6.60
C ASN A 40 9.82 8.49 7.38
N ILE A 41 8.52 8.31 7.14
CA ILE A 41 7.73 7.26 7.77
C ILE A 41 7.62 6.05 6.83
N GLY A 42 8.11 4.91 7.30
CA GLY A 42 7.91 3.60 6.69
C GLY A 42 6.71 2.85 7.30
N ARG A 43 6.02 2.06 6.48
CA ARG A 43 4.87 1.23 6.91
C ARG A 43 4.96 -0.15 6.27
N ILE A 44 4.72 -1.19 7.06
CA ILE A 44 4.61 -2.58 6.61
C ILE A 44 3.27 -3.13 7.10
N VAL A 45 2.49 -3.69 6.20
CA VAL A 45 1.21 -4.35 6.51
C VAL A 45 1.26 -5.77 5.97
N LEU A 46 1.02 -6.73 6.86
CA LEU A 46 0.95 -8.15 6.54
C LEU A 46 -0.45 -8.65 6.87
N ILE A 47 -1.06 -9.37 5.93
CA ILE A 47 -2.43 -9.85 6.02
C ILE A 47 -2.42 -11.35 5.73
N ASN A 48 -2.90 -12.14 6.69
CA ASN A 48 -3.06 -13.59 6.52
C ASN A 48 -4.41 -13.91 5.85
N ALA A 49 -4.60 -13.40 4.62
CA ALA A 49 -5.75 -13.69 3.77
C ALA A 49 -5.41 -13.45 2.30
N ASN A 50 -6.12 -14.14 1.41
CA ASN A 50 -6.15 -13.83 -0.02
C ASN A 50 -6.90 -12.52 -0.23
N ILE A 51 -6.27 -11.48 -0.77
CA ILE A 51 -6.96 -10.20 -1.00
C ILE A 51 -7.39 -9.97 -2.46
N ASP A 52 -7.06 -10.92 -3.34
CA ASP A 52 -7.32 -10.92 -4.77
C ASP A 52 -8.66 -11.57 -5.16
N THR A 53 -9.42 -12.08 -4.17
CA THR A 53 -10.72 -12.69 -4.40
C THR A 53 -11.86 -11.68 -4.20
N HIS A 54 -12.94 -11.84 -4.97
CA HIS A 54 -14.14 -11.00 -4.87
C HIS A 54 -14.80 -11.03 -3.48
N ASP A 55 -14.48 -12.05 -2.67
CA ASP A 55 -15.06 -12.29 -1.35
C ASP A 55 -14.46 -11.39 -0.25
N ASN A 56 -13.32 -10.73 -0.50
CA ASN A 56 -12.58 -9.99 0.52
C ASN A 56 -12.72 -8.46 0.43
N GLN A 57 -13.79 -7.96 -0.20
CA GLN A 57 -14.05 -6.52 -0.36
C GLN A 57 -14.10 -5.76 0.97
N LYS A 58 -14.66 -6.37 2.02
CA LYS A 58 -14.68 -5.75 3.36
C LYS A 58 -13.28 -5.56 3.91
N LEU A 59 -12.42 -6.58 3.81
CA LEU A 59 -11.03 -6.52 4.24
C LEU A 59 -10.25 -5.44 3.49
N ILE A 60 -10.40 -5.36 2.15
CA ILE A 60 -9.79 -4.32 1.33
C ILE A 60 -10.22 -2.92 1.79
N LYS A 61 -11.51 -2.74 2.07
CA LYS A 61 -12.06 -1.47 2.56
C LYS A 61 -11.49 -1.10 3.94
N ASP A 62 -11.44 -2.05 4.86
CA ASP A 62 -10.94 -1.83 6.22
C ASP A 62 -9.43 -1.48 6.19
N LEU A 63 -8.65 -2.13 5.33
CA LEU A 63 -7.22 -1.82 5.12
C LEU A 63 -6.97 -0.44 4.52
N ARG A 64 -7.83 0.01 3.59
CA ARG A 64 -7.80 1.38 3.06
C ARG A 64 -8.05 2.40 4.17
N LEU A 65 -9.06 2.15 5.00
CA LEU A 65 -9.41 3.03 6.12
C LEU A 65 -8.25 3.15 7.13
N ILE A 66 -7.61 2.03 7.48
CA ILE A 66 -6.42 2.03 8.35
C ILE A 66 -5.30 2.84 7.71
N SER A 67 -5.04 2.63 6.42
CA SER A 67 -3.99 3.36 5.69
C SER A 67 -4.24 4.87 5.69
N GLU A 68 -5.46 5.31 5.40
CA GLU A 68 -5.88 6.72 5.42
C GLU A 68 -5.75 7.34 6.82
N ASN A 69 -6.16 6.62 7.87
CA ASN A 69 -6.01 7.09 9.25
C ASN A 69 -4.54 7.21 9.65
N LEU A 70 -3.69 6.28 9.22
CA LEU A 70 -2.24 6.34 9.43
C LEU A 70 -1.55 7.44 8.61
N GLU A 71 -2.14 7.93 7.50
CA GLU A 71 -1.66 9.12 6.79
C GLU A 71 -1.90 10.40 7.59
N ASN A 72 -3.06 10.48 8.26
CA ASN A 72 -3.43 11.63 9.09
C ASN A 72 -2.72 11.63 10.44
N PHE A 73 -2.12 10.50 10.83
CA PHE A 73 -1.28 10.40 12.03
C PHE A 73 0.11 10.97 11.75
N VAL A 74 0.20 12.30 11.68
CA VAL A 74 1.48 13.02 11.72
C VAL A 74 1.81 13.25 13.19
N SER A 75 3.00 12.82 13.61
CA SER A 75 3.55 13.12 14.94
C SER A 75 3.39 14.61 15.21
N LYS A 76 2.73 14.95 16.33
CA LYS A 76 2.95 16.25 16.97
C LYS A 76 4.42 16.39 17.37
#